data_AF-A0LWI1-F1
#
_entry.id   AF-A0LWI1-F1
#
_cell.length_a   1.000
_cell.length_b   1.000
_cell.length_c   1.000
_cell.angle_alpha   90.00
_cell.angle_beta   90.00
_cell.angle_gamma   90.00
#
_symmetry.space_group_name_H-M   'P 1'
#
loop_
_entity.id
_entity.type
_entity.pdbx_description
1 polymer ?
#
loop_
_entity_poly.entity_id
_entity_poly.type
_entity_poly.pdbx_seq_one_letter_code
_entity_poly.pdbx_strand_id
1 'polypeptide(L)'
;MRPRRPCGVGSTSESVERETTVSQLAALVAKDGHRWHGAEIDLGELRDIDDLADAMRLAARGDEPVFVFVEEDDEWFAVVRIDGGEEPRVFVSDVRMLAVSDIAERFFADLVVDTAETETDDAVAGARMRADAQPGGDTGILADFGISAKQLVAMCRREGQVPADVITEIADQLGCVDEIEVYR
;
A
#
# COMPACT_ATOMS: atom_id res chain seq x y z
N MET A 1 -8.36 -41.06 51.51
CA MET A 1 -7.80 -40.12 50.51
C MET A 1 -8.36 -40.45 49.11
N ARG A 2 -9.04 -39.51 48.44
CA ARG A 2 -9.16 -39.43 46.96
C ARG A 2 -7.95 -38.63 46.41
N PRO A 3 -7.81 -38.30 45.11
CA PRO A 3 -7.95 -39.01 43.81
C PRO A 3 -6.57 -38.97 43.06
N ARG A 4 -6.32 -39.41 41.81
CA ARG A 4 -6.76 -38.90 40.49
C ARG A 4 -6.18 -39.78 39.37
N ARG A 5 -6.93 -39.97 38.27
CA ARG A 5 -6.36 -40.22 36.93
C ARG A 5 -5.96 -38.87 36.31
N PRO A 6 -5.02 -38.88 35.36
CA PRO A 6 -5.31 -38.35 34.01
C PRO A 6 -4.82 -39.37 32.94
N CYS A 7 -5.56 -39.70 31.86
CA CYS A 7 -5.82 -38.92 30.63
C CYS A 7 -4.52 -38.29 30.10
N GLY A 8 -3.94 -38.70 28.97
CA GLY A 8 -4.43 -38.53 27.60
C GLY A 8 -3.35 -37.71 26.85
N VAL A 9 -2.68 -38.31 25.86
CA VAL A 9 -2.67 -37.91 24.42
C VAL A 9 -2.03 -36.55 24.11
N GLY A 10 -1.18 -36.54 23.07
CA GLY A 10 -0.74 -35.34 22.33
C GLY A 10 0.78 -35.29 22.23
N SER A 11 1.40 -35.86 21.20
CA SER A 11 1.55 -35.30 19.85
C SER A 11 2.36 -34.00 19.87
N THR A 12 3.67 -34.11 19.63
CA THR A 12 4.48 -33.03 19.07
C THR A 12 4.78 -33.42 17.64
N SER A 13 3.75 -33.39 16.80
CA SER A 13 3.95 -33.21 15.37
C SER A 13 4.31 -31.73 15.19
N GLU A 14 5.60 -31.44 15.20
CA GLU A 14 6.15 -30.21 14.63
C GLU A 14 5.75 -30.20 13.15
N SER A 15 4.59 -29.63 12.88
CA SER A 15 4.17 -29.31 11.52
C SER A 15 4.92 -28.03 11.20
N VAL A 16 5.99 -28.17 10.43
CA VAL A 16 6.62 -27.03 9.75
C VAL A 16 5.56 -26.45 8.84
N GLU A 17 4.91 -25.39 9.31
CA GLU A 17 4.05 -24.54 8.53
C GLU A 17 4.92 -24.02 7.40
N ARG A 18 4.55 -24.35 6.16
CA ARG A 18 5.20 -23.78 4.98
C ARG A 18 4.74 -22.34 4.93
N GLU A 19 5.51 -21.47 5.57
CA GLU A 19 5.42 -20.03 5.37
C GLU A 19 5.66 -19.78 3.89
N THR A 20 4.58 -19.59 3.14
CA THR A 20 4.65 -19.00 1.81
C THR A 20 5.05 -17.56 2.05
N THR A 21 6.35 -17.26 1.99
CA THR A 21 6.84 -15.88 2.05
C THR A 21 6.24 -15.15 0.86
N VAL A 22 5.21 -14.35 1.12
CA VAL A 22 4.64 -13.41 0.15
C VAL A 22 5.69 -12.31 -0.03
N SER A 23 6.01 -11.95 -1.27
CA SER A 23 6.88 -10.79 -1.51
C SER A 23 6.12 -9.54 -1.15
N GLN A 24 6.69 -8.68 -0.31
CA GLN A 24 6.06 -7.46 0.13
C GLN A 24 7.12 -6.37 0.24
N LEU A 25 6.79 -5.17 -0.24
CA LEU A 25 7.56 -3.95 -0.06
C LEU A 25 6.73 -2.93 0.71
N ALA A 26 7.34 -2.23 1.67
CA ALA A 26 6.78 -1.04 2.28
C ALA A 26 7.89 -0.01 2.53
N ALA A 27 8.07 0.90 1.57
CA ALA A 27 9.14 1.90 1.59
C ALA A 27 8.59 3.29 1.91
N LEU A 28 9.05 3.88 3.01
CA LEU A 28 8.79 5.26 3.41
C LEU A 28 9.86 6.18 2.80
N VAL A 29 9.43 7.31 2.24
CA VAL A 29 10.31 8.41 1.84
C VAL A 29 9.81 9.73 2.39
N ALA A 30 10.66 10.42 3.14
CA ALA A 30 10.38 11.73 3.73
C ALA A 30 11.18 12.83 3.04
N LYS A 31 10.51 13.90 2.63
CA LYS A 31 11.15 15.05 1.99
C LYS A 31 11.81 15.97 3.04
N ASP A 32 13.05 16.39 2.78
CA ASP A 32 13.79 17.39 3.56
C ASP A 32 14.33 18.46 2.61
N GLY A 33 13.45 19.40 2.26
CA GLY A 33 13.70 20.43 1.25
C GLY A 33 13.96 19.85 -0.15
N HIS A 34 15.23 19.80 -0.56
CA HIS A 34 15.64 19.28 -1.87
C HIS A 34 16.13 17.82 -1.83
N ARG A 35 16.08 17.16 -0.68
CA ARG A 35 16.55 15.79 -0.50
C ARG A 35 15.41 14.89 -0.05
N TRP A 36 15.62 13.59 -0.23
CA TRP A 36 14.77 12.54 0.28
C TRP A 36 15.52 11.68 1.30
N HIS A 37 14.77 11.11 2.23
CA HIS A 37 15.24 10.15 3.21
C HIS A 37 14.36 8.91 3.15
N GLY A 38 14.95 7.76 2.83
CA GLY A 38 14.27 6.47 2.76
C GLY A 38 14.33 5.67 4.07
N ALA A 39 13.32 4.87 4.33
CA ALA A 39 13.29 3.81 5.34
C ALA A 39 12.34 2.69 4.90
N GLU A 40 12.64 1.44 5.26
CA GLU A 40 11.68 0.35 5.17
C GLU A 40 10.76 0.32 6.40
N ILE A 41 9.50 -0.05 6.19
CA ILE A 41 8.49 -0.22 7.23
C ILE A 41 8.05 -1.68 7.25
N ASP A 42 8.03 -2.29 8.43
CA ASP A 42 7.41 -3.61 8.62
C ASP A 42 5.90 -3.44 8.88
N LEU A 43 5.07 -3.68 7.86
CA LEU A 43 3.60 -3.63 8.02
C LEU A 43 3.07 -4.75 8.94
N GLY A 44 3.86 -5.77 9.24
CA GLY A 44 3.52 -6.80 10.23
C GLY A 44 3.49 -6.26 11.66
N GLU A 45 4.28 -5.23 11.96
CA GLU A 45 4.34 -4.59 13.29
C GLU A 45 3.25 -3.54 13.52
N LEU A 46 2.62 -3.05 12.45
CA LEU A 46 1.58 -2.02 12.49
C LEU A 46 0.19 -2.66 12.47
N ARG A 47 -0.77 -2.14 13.25
CA ARG A 47 -2.10 -2.75 13.37
C ARG A 47 -3.06 -2.28 12.29
N ASP A 48 -2.95 -1.01 11.89
CA ASP A 48 -3.92 -0.32 11.04
C ASP A 48 -3.32 0.97 10.46
N ILE A 49 -4.10 1.67 9.64
CA ILE A 49 -3.66 2.89 8.95
C ILE A 49 -3.24 4.03 9.88
N ASP A 50 -3.78 4.08 11.09
CA ASP A 50 -3.44 5.09 12.08
C ASP A 50 -2.01 4.87 12.60
N ASP A 51 -1.64 3.61 12.90
CA ASP A 51 -0.27 3.24 13.27
C ASP A 51 0.73 3.57 12.13
N LEU A 52 0.36 3.34 10.87
CA LEU A 52 1.17 3.73 9.72
C LEU A 52 1.30 5.25 9.60
N ALA A 53 0.20 5.98 9.78
CA ALA A 53 0.20 7.43 9.77
C ALA A 53 1.08 8.02 10.89
N ASP A 54 1.08 7.43 12.08
CA ASP A 54 1.97 7.81 13.17
C ASP A 54 3.45 7.57 12.83
N ALA A 55 3.78 6.44 12.21
CA ALA A 55 5.14 6.19 11.71
C ALA A 55 5.57 7.23 10.66
N MET A 56 4.68 7.59 9.74
CA MET A 56 4.92 8.64 8.75
C MET A 56 5.15 10.02 9.40
N ARG A 57 4.31 10.40 10.36
CA ARG A 57 4.44 11.67 11.09
C ARG A 57 5.74 11.75 11.88
N LEU A 58 6.24 10.63 12.40
CA LEU A 58 7.54 10.59 13.07
C LEU A 58 8.71 10.87 12.11
N ALA A 59 8.58 10.48 10.84
CA ALA A 59 9.59 10.72 9.82
C ALA A 59 9.54 12.15 9.22
N ALA A 60 8.37 12.78 9.26
CA ALA A 60 8.10 14.08 8.64
C ALA A 60 9.07 15.20 9.11
N ARG A 61 9.35 16.14 8.20
CA ARG A 61 10.26 17.27 8.43
C ARG A 61 9.54 18.59 8.21
N GLY A 62 8.98 19.14 9.30
CA GLY A 62 8.14 20.32 9.20
C GLY A 62 6.84 20.02 8.44
N ASP A 63 6.48 20.88 7.51
CA ASP A 63 5.28 20.73 6.67
C ASP A 63 5.54 19.93 5.37
N GLU A 64 6.73 19.33 5.23
CA GLU A 64 7.10 18.58 4.03
C GLU A 64 6.37 17.22 3.93
N PRO A 65 6.08 16.75 2.71
CA PRO A 65 5.37 15.50 2.49
C PRO A 65 6.20 14.26 2.85
N VAL A 66 5.50 13.25 3.34
CA VAL A 66 6.00 11.89 3.53
C VAL A 66 5.16 10.94 2.68
N PHE A 67 5.82 10.05 1.94
CA PHE A 67 5.18 9.00 1.16
C PHE A 67 5.51 7.63 1.74
N VAL A 68 4.58 6.70 1.62
CA VAL A 68 4.83 5.27 1.79
C VAL A 68 4.35 4.55 0.53
N PHE A 69 5.24 3.77 -0.09
CA PHE A 69 4.94 2.89 -1.20
C PHE A 69 4.78 1.48 -0.66
N VAL A 70 3.60 0.89 -0.87
CA VAL A 70 3.31 -0.49 -0.48
C VAL A 70 3.09 -1.32 -1.73
N GLU A 71 3.64 -2.52 -1.78
CA GLU A 71 3.43 -3.49 -2.84
C GLU A 71 3.40 -4.90 -2.24
N GLU A 72 2.60 -5.78 -2.85
CA GLU A 72 2.45 -7.17 -2.42
C GLU A 72 2.23 -8.10 -3.63
N ASP A 73 3.02 -9.18 -3.64
CA ASP A 73 3.01 -10.32 -4.58
C ASP A 73 3.02 -9.96 -6.07
N ASP A 74 3.57 -8.80 -6.44
CA ASP A 74 3.49 -8.22 -7.78
C ASP A 74 2.04 -8.09 -8.31
N GLU A 75 1.03 -8.08 -7.41
CA GLU A 75 -0.39 -8.02 -7.77
C GLU A 75 -0.95 -6.61 -7.67
N TRP A 76 -0.54 -5.84 -6.66
CA TRP A 76 -1.03 -4.48 -6.44
C TRP A 76 0.00 -3.59 -5.75
N PHE A 77 -0.26 -2.29 -5.78
CA PHE A 77 0.48 -1.32 -4.98
C PHE A 77 -0.44 -0.24 -4.43
N ALA A 78 0.01 0.40 -3.35
CA ALA A 78 -0.60 1.60 -2.81
C ALA A 78 0.43 2.70 -2.57
N VAL A 79 -0.06 3.94 -2.60
CA VAL A 79 0.71 5.12 -2.21
C VAL A 79 -0.05 5.79 -1.08
N VAL A 80 0.61 5.96 0.06
CA VAL A 80 0.11 6.74 1.19
C VAL A 80 0.90 8.03 1.24
N ARG A 81 0.22 9.16 1.46
CA ARG A 81 0.83 10.48 1.60
C ARG A 81 0.29 11.19 2.83
N ILE A 82 1.18 11.81 3.59
CA ILE A 82 0.84 12.82 4.61
C ILE A 82 1.59 14.10 4.29
N ASP A 83 0.89 15.22 4.38
CA ASP A 83 1.44 16.58 4.26
C ASP A 83 1.37 17.24 5.63
N GLY A 84 2.48 17.70 6.20
CA GLY A 84 2.51 18.54 7.42
C GLY A 84 1.66 18.11 8.62
N GLY A 85 1.42 16.81 8.80
CA GLY A 85 0.61 16.27 9.91
C GLY A 85 -0.90 16.15 9.62
N GLU A 86 -1.33 16.38 8.38
CA GLU A 86 -2.68 16.13 7.90
C GLU A 86 -3.06 14.62 7.99
N GLU A 87 -4.33 14.33 7.69
CA GLU A 87 -4.81 12.96 7.56
C GLU A 87 -4.16 12.25 6.36
N PRO A 88 -3.86 10.94 6.47
CA PRO A 88 -3.27 10.19 5.37
C PRO A 88 -4.21 10.14 4.16
N ARG A 89 -3.68 10.50 3.00
CA ARG A 89 -4.31 10.29 1.70
C ARG A 89 -3.78 9.00 1.11
N VAL A 90 -4.66 8.21 0.50
CA VAL A 90 -4.32 6.88 -0.02
C VAL A 90 -4.76 6.74 -1.46
N PHE A 91 -3.89 6.17 -2.28
CA PHE A 91 -4.21 5.64 -3.60
C PHE A 91 -3.91 4.14 -3.61
N VAL A 92 -4.81 3.34 -4.21
CA VAL A 92 -4.60 1.90 -4.44
C VAL A 92 -4.73 1.62 -5.92
N SER A 93 -3.79 0.87 -6.50
CA SER A 93 -3.76 0.58 -7.93
C SER A 93 -4.87 -0.37 -8.38
N ASP A 94 -5.33 -1.23 -7.48
CA ASP A 94 -6.46 -2.13 -7.70
C ASP A 94 -7.30 -2.35 -6.43
N VAL A 95 -8.43 -1.66 -6.33
CA VAL A 95 -9.34 -1.76 -5.18
C VAL A 95 -9.96 -3.14 -5.00
N ARG A 96 -9.89 -4.00 -6.02
CA ARG A 96 -10.33 -5.40 -5.89
C ARG A 96 -9.50 -6.15 -4.84
N MET A 97 -8.23 -5.76 -4.66
CA MET A 97 -7.33 -6.41 -3.71
C MET A 97 -7.69 -6.11 -2.25
N LEU A 98 -8.49 -5.07 -1.96
CA LEU A 98 -9.02 -4.80 -0.62
C LEU A 98 -9.87 -5.95 -0.05
N ALA A 99 -10.37 -6.84 -0.90
CA ALA A 99 -11.17 -8.01 -0.50
C ALA A 99 -10.37 -9.34 -0.55
N VAL A 100 -9.11 -9.29 -0.96
CA VAL A 100 -8.27 -10.48 -1.22
C VAL A 100 -7.01 -10.47 -0.37
N SER A 101 -6.37 -9.31 -0.20
CA SER A 101 -5.16 -9.12 0.58
C SER A 101 -5.48 -8.65 1.99
N ASP A 102 -4.96 -9.35 2.99
CA ASP A 102 -5.06 -8.95 4.40
C ASP A 102 -4.41 -7.57 4.63
N ILE A 103 -3.31 -7.26 3.93
CA ILE A 103 -2.64 -5.95 4.03
C ILE A 103 -3.52 -4.87 3.42
N ALA A 104 -4.03 -5.10 2.21
CA ALA A 104 -4.87 -4.11 1.53
C ALA A 104 -6.15 -3.82 2.32
N GLU A 105 -6.81 -4.86 2.82
CA GLU A 105 -8.00 -4.73 3.67
C GLU A 105 -7.68 -3.91 4.93
N ARG A 106 -6.65 -4.33 5.68
CA ARG A 106 -6.32 -3.78 6.99
C ARG A 106 -5.94 -2.29 6.97
N PHE A 107 -5.20 -1.85 5.96
CA PHE A 107 -4.71 -0.47 5.90
C PHE A 107 -5.55 0.46 5.03
N PHE A 108 -6.22 -0.05 3.99
CA PHE A 108 -6.74 0.84 2.94
C PHE A 108 -8.24 0.73 2.72
N ALA A 109 -8.91 -0.29 3.28
CA ALA A 109 -10.34 -0.48 3.04
C ALA A 109 -11.16 0.77 3.41
N ASP A 110 -10.95 1.33 4.60
CA ASP A 110 -11.75 2.46 5.12
C ASP A 110 -11.57 3.75 4.29
N LEU A 111 -10.33 4.07 3.90
CA LEU A 111 -10.00 5.33 3.19
C LEU A 111 -10.38 5.33 1.72
N VAL A 112 -10.44 4.15 1.08
CA VAL A 112 -10.77 4.06 -0.34
C VAL A 112 -12.28 4.19 -0.58
N VAL A 113 -13.13 3.80 0.37
CA VAL A 113 -14.60 3.86 0.20
C VAL A 113 -15.13 5.29 0.20
N ASP A 114 -14.55 6.19 0.99
CA ASP A 114 -15.00 7.59 1.09
C ASP A 114 -14.77 8.42 -0.19
N THR A 115 -13.84 8.00 -1.06
CA THR A 115 -13.53 8.74 -2.30
C THR A 115 -14.49 8.46 -3.46
N ALA A 116 -15.37 7.45 -3.34
CA ALA A 116 -16.32 7.07 -4.40
C ALA A 116 -17.51 8.05 -4.55
N GLU A 117 -17.67 9.05 -3.67
CA GLU A 117 -18.77 10.01 -3.76
C GLU A 117 -18.53 11.14 -4.80
N THR A 118 -17.39 11.17 -5.49
CA THR A 118 -17.09 12.21 -6.50
C THR A 118 -16.95 11.63 -7.92
N GLU A 119 -18.05 11.69 -8.68
CA GLU A 119 -18.15 11.70 -10.17
C GLU A 119 -17.77 10.38 -10.91
N THR A 120 -18.59 9.70 -11.72
CA THR A 120 -19.64 10.12 -12.65
C THR A 120 -20.53 8.92 -13.00
N ASP A 121 -21.85 9.14 -12.96
CA ASP A 121 -22.89 8.36 -13.65
C ASP A 121 -22.67 8.48 -15.18
N ASP A 122 -21.79 7.66 -15.78
CA ASP A 122 -21.86 7.17 -17.17
C ASP A 122 -20.68 6.25 -17.52
N ALA A 123 -20.82 4.94 -17.26
CA ALA A 123 -20.03 3.90 -17.90
C ALA A 123 -20.86 2.63 -18.09
N VAL A 124 -21.83 2.73 -18.99
CA VAL A 124 -22.30 1.70 -19.93
C VAL A 124 -22.09 0.22 -19.55
N ALA A 125 -23.22 -0.46 -19.46
CA ALA A 125 -23.41 -1.90 -19.60
C ALA A 125 -22.42 -2.53 -20.60
N GLY A 126 -21.32 -3.02 -20.06
CA GLY A 126 -20.21 -3.65 -20.79
C GLY A 126 -19.21 -4.34 -19.87
N ALA A 127 -19.57 -4.58 -18.60
CA ALA A 127 -18.80 -5.34 -17.61
C ALA A 127 -18.79 -6.85 -17.93
N ARG A 128 -18.46 -7.21 -19.17
CA ARG A 128 -17.87 -8.52 -19.46
C ARG A 128 -16.40 -8.43 -19.05
N MET A 129 -16.11 -8.85 -17.81
CA MET A 129 -14.81 -9.41 -17.40
C MET A 129 -13.59 -8.73 -18.04
N ARG A 130 -13.30 -7.48 -17.67
CA ARG A 130 -11.99 -6.89 -17.91
C ARG A 130 -11.07 -7.28 -16.75
N ALA A 131 -9.94 -7.90 -17.07
CA ALA A 131 -8.91 -8.28 -16.12
C ALA A 131 -8.11 -7.06 -15.60
N ASP A 132 -8.29 -5.90 -16.24
CA ASP A 132 -7.55 -4.67 -15.96
C ASP A 132 -7.73 -4.18 -14.51
N ALA A 133 -6.66 -3.63 -13.95
CA ALA A 133 -6.63 -3.04 -12.61
C ALA A 133 -7.70 -1.95 -12.43
N GLN A 134 -8.24 -1.84 -11.21
CA GLN A 134 -9.25 -0.85 -10.84
C GLN A 134 -8.68 0.14 -9.81
N PRO A 135 -7.96 1.20 -10.23
CA PRO A 135 -7.42 2.17 -9.29
C PRO A 135 -8.51 2.91 -8.52
N GLY A 136 -8.25 3.22 -7.25
CA GLY A 136 -9.15 3.99 -6.38
C GLY A 136 -8.42 4.72 -5.26
N GLY A 137 -9.18 5.45 -4.43
CA GLY A 137 -8.64 6.43 -3.49
C GLY A 137 -8.37 7.79 -4.13
N ASP A 138 -7.43 8.55 -3.59
CA ASP A 138 -6.99 9.85 -4.11
C ASP A 138 -6.11 9.66 -5.36
N THR A 139 -6.75 9.63 -6.54
CA THR A 139 -6.02 9.59 -7.82
C THR A 139 -5.18 10.85 -8.07
N GLY A 140 -5.43 11.96 -7.36
CA GLY A 140 -4.69 13.22 -7.45
C GLY A 140 -3.50 13.31 -6.48
N ILE A 141 -3.18 12.25 -5.74
CA ILE A 141 -2.19 12.26 -4.64
C ILE A 141 -0.77 12.70 -5.05
N LEU A 142 -0.44 12.67 -6.35
CA LEU A 142 0.87 13.05 -6.90
C LEU A 142 0.80 14.30 -7.83
N ALA A 143 -0.34 14.98 -7.89
CA ALA A 143 -0.58 16.03 -8.87
C ALA A 143 0.37 17.23 -8.73
N ASP A 144 0.69 17.63 -7.50
CA ASP A 144 1.65 18.70 -7.20
C ASP A 144 3.11 18.33 -7.51
N PHE A 145 3.40 17.05 -7.69
CA PHE A 145 4.69 16.56 -8.20
C PHE A 145 4.70 16.36 -9.73
N GLY A 146 3.63 16.77 -10.42
CA GLY A 146 3.54 16.73 -11.88
C GLY A 146 2.96 15.44 -12.46
N ILE A 147 2.58 14.47 -11.61
CA ILE A 147 1.89 13.24 -12.05
C ILE A 147 0.38 13.48 -11.92
N SER A 148 -0.27 13.75 -13.04
CA SER A 148 -1.73 13.94 -13.05
C SER A 148 -2.47 12.64 -12.72
N ALA A 149 -3.69 12.74 -12.18
CA ALA A 149 -4.57 11.60 -11.94
C ALA A 149 -4.75 10.69 -13.18
N LYS A 150 -4.91 11.31 -14.35
CA LYS A 150 -5.01 10.59 -15.62
C LYS A 150 -3.74 9.80 -15.94
N GLN A 151 -2.57 10.36 -15.66
CA GLN A 151 -1.29 9.70 -15.87
C GLN A 151 -1.12 8.53 -14.91
N LEU A 152 -1.39 8.73 -13.62
CA LEU A 152 -1.30 7.69 -12.60
C LEU A 152 -2.22 6.50 -12.92
N VAL A 153 -3.49 6.75 -13.25
CA VAL A 153 -4.44 5.70 -13.66
C VAL A 153 -3.99 5.01 -14.96
N ALA A 154 -3.38 5.73 -15.90
CA ALA A 154 -2.88 5.14 -17.14
C ALA A 154 -1.67 4.21 -16.90
N MET A 155 -0.79 4.54 -15.94
CA MET A 155 0.31 3.67 -15.54
C MET A 155 -0.22 2.33 -15.01
N CYS A 156 -1.21 2.35 -14.10
CA CYS A 156 -1.80 1.12 -13.53
C CYS A 156 -2.48 0.21 -14.57
N ARG A 157 -2.97 0.77 -15.68
CA ARG A 157 -3.67 0.04 -16.74
C ARG A 157 -2.77 -0.37 -17.91
N ARG A 158 -1.46 -0.09 -17.82
CA ARG A 158 -0.51 -0.42 -18.88
C ARG A 158 -0.32 -1.94 -18.94
N GLU A 159 -0.57 -2.53 -20.11
CA GLU A 159 -0.46 -3.98 -20.29
C GLU A 159 0.96 -4.48 -19.99
N GLY A 160 1.06 -5.56 -19.19
CA GLY A 160 2.32 -6.23 -18.88
C GLY A 160 3.23 -5.50 -17.89
N GLN A 161 2.76 -4.42 -17.27
CA GLN A 161 3.51 -3.73 -16.23
C GLN A 161 3.28 -4.38 -14.87
N VAL A 162 4.36 -4.66 -14.13
CA VAL A 162 4.27 -5.11 -12.74
C VAL A 162 4.18 -3.90 -11.78
N PRO A 163 3.50 -4.04 -10.62
CA PRO A 163 3.38 -2.97 -9.62
C PRO A 163 4.72 -2.33 -9.23
N ALA A 164 5.76 -3.15 -9.06
CA ALA A 164 7.11 -2.68 -8.76
C ALA A 164 7.63 -1.68 -9.80
N ASP A 165 7.45 -1.94 -11.10
CA ASP A 165 7.88 -1.02 -12.17
C ASP A 165 7.12 0.30 -12.13
N VAL A 166 5.84 0.28 -11.75
CA VAL A 166 5.05 1.51 -11.58
C VAL A 166 5.62 2.34 -10.43
N ILE A 167 5.94 1.70 -9.29
CA ILE A 167 6.56 2.38 -8.16
C ILE A 167 7.89 3.01 -8.57
N THR A 168 8.74 2.31 -9.34
CA THR A 168 10.00 2.88 -9.84
C THR A 168 9.76 4.13 -10.69
N GLU A 169 8.79 4.06 -11.61
CA GLU A 169 8.46 5.16 -12.51
C GLU A 169 7.90 6.38 -11.75
N ILE A 170 7.14 6.15 -10.67
CA ILE A 170 6.67 7.20 -9.76
C ILE A 170 7.85 7.79 -8.97
N ALA A 171 8.68 6.94 -8.37
CA ALA A 171 9.81 7.35 -7.54
C ALA A 171 10.85 8.17 -8.32
N ASP A 172 11.11 7.80 -9.57
CA ASP A 172 11.98 8.55 -10.48
C ASP A 172 11.44 9.97 -10.72
N GLN A 173 10.13 10.10 -10.98
CA GLN A 173 9.49 11.39 -11.17
C GLN A 173 9.45 12.26 -9.90
N LEU A 174 9.35 11.64 -8.72
CA LEU A 174 9.49 12.31 -7.43
C LEU A 174 10.94 12.70 -7.10
N GLY A 175 11.92 12.07 -7.77
CA GLY A 175 13.34 12.22 -7.51
C GLY A 175 13.81 11.48 -6.25
N CYS A 176 13.13 10.41 -5.85
CA CYS A 176 13.42 9.60 -4.67
C CYS A 176 13.70 8.13 -4.99
N VAL A 177 13.99 7.80 -6.26
CA VAL A 177 14.22 6.41 -6.70
C VAL A 177 15.36 5.74 -5.93
N ASP A 178 16.50 6.43 -5.76
CA ASP A 178 17.65 5.91 -5.03
C ASP A 178 17.32 5.47 -3.59
N GLU A 179 16.36 6.15 -2.96
CA GLU A 179 15.95 5.89 -1.57
C GLU A 179 15.06 4.64 -1.44
N ILE A 180 14.37 4.25 -2.52
CA ILE A 180 13.48 3.08 -2.55
C ILE A 180 14.22 1.84 -3.06
N GLU A 181 15.11 1.99 -4.03
CA GLU A 181 15.88 0.90 -4.64
C GLU A 181 16.71 0.08 -3.63
N VAL A 182 17.05 0.66 -2.48
CA VAL A 182 17.81 -0.03 -1.42
C VAL A 182 17.00 -1.16 -0.77
N TYR A 183 15.68 -1.14 -0.88
CA TYR A 183 14.75 -2.07 -0.23
C TYR A 183 14.10 -3.07 -1.18
N ARG A 184 14.61 -3.17 -2.41
CA ARG A 184 14.12 -4.07 -3.46
C ARG A 184 14.99 -5.31 -3.66
#